data_AF-A0A934SYD1-F1
#
_entry.id   AF-A0A934SYD1-F1
#
_cell.length_a   1.000
_cell.length_b   1.000
_cell.length_c   1.000
_cell.angle_alpha   90.00
_cell.angle_beta   90.00
_cell.angle_gamma   90.00
#
_symmetry.space_group_name_H-M   'P 1'
#
loop_
_entity.id
_entity.type
_entity.pdbx_description
1 polymer ?
#
loop_
_entity_poly.entity_id
_entity_poly.type
_entity_poly.pdbx_seq_one_letter_code
_entity_poly.pdbx_strand_id
1 'polypeptide(L)'
;MAKDDFVRIIYPKTVDGRKKRTSISVDPDLYHVFTIIRGSVPAARAQLRTWAIDVDSQRTDELARIGASRLVARRVMAEIRTLVERGLKVTHVHEPREALADTSKRAARPGGKA
;
A
#
# COMPACT_ATOMS: atom_id res chain seq x y z
N MET A 1 5.58 -5.89 21.72
CA MET A 1 4.57 -4.84 21.50
C MET A 1 4.70 -4.40 20.05
N ALA A 2 3.89 -4.96 19.15
CA ALA A 2 3.98 -4.66 17.73
C ALA A 2 3.63 -3.17 17.53
N LYS A 3 4.58 -2.39 17.03
CA LYS A 3 4.28 -1.06 16.50
C LYS A 3 3.31 -1.31 15.35
N ASP A 4 2.12 -0.71 15.39
CA ASP A 4 1.21 -0.70 14.25
C ASP A 4 1.91 -0.01 13.06
N ASP A 5 2.65 -0.79 12.27
CA ASP A 5 3.49 -0.31 11.17
C ASP A 5 2.60 0.02 9.96
N PHE A 6 1.73 1.01 10.08
CA PHE A 6 0.90 1.45 8.96
C PHE A 6 1.76 1.96 7.80
N VAL A 7 1.37 1.60 6.57
CA VAL A 7 1.96 2.15 5.36
C VAL A 7 1.44 3.58 5.17
N ARG A 8 2.34 4.56 5.26
CA ARG A 8 2.01 5.97 5.06
C ARG A 8 2.06 6.35 3.58
N ILE A 9 0.94 6.86 3.09
CA ILE A 9 0.85 7.42 1.73
C ILE A 9 0.78 8.93 1.83
N ILE A 10 1.87 9.58 1.44
CA ILE A 10 2.03 11.04 1.49
C ILE A 10 1.50 11.66 0.19
N TYR A 11 0.72 12.74 0.33
CA TYR A 11 0.14 13.51 -0.78
C TYR A 11 -0.02 14.99 -0.42
N PRO A 12 -0.09 15.90 -1.41
CA PRO A 12 -0.36 17.32 -1.17
C PRO A 12 -1.86 17.56 -0.96
N LYS A 13 -2.19 18.49 -0.06
CA LYS A 13 -3.54 19.03 0.15
C LYS A 13 -3.47 20.55 0.13
N THR A 14 -4.47 21.20 -0.47
CA THR A 14 -4.60 22.67 -0.40
C THR A 14 -5.38 23.06 0.85
N VAL A 15 -4.78 23.88 1.70
CA VAL A 15 -5.40 24.44 2.91
C VAL A 15 -5.13 25.94 2.91
N ASP A 16 -6.19 26.75 2.94
CA ASP A 16 -6.12 28.22 2.92
C ASP A 16 -5.26 28.77 1.77
N GLY A 17 -5.44 28.21 0.56
CA GLY A 17 -4.68 28.59 -0.64
C GLY A 17 -3.22 28.13 -0.66
N ARG A 18 -2.73 27.43 0.38
CA ARG A 18 -1.36 26.91 0.45
C ARG A 18 -1.32 25.39 0.28
N LYS A 19 -0.35 24.90 -0.49
CA LYS A 19 -0.07 23.45 -0.59
C LYS A 19 0.60 22.98 0.69
N LYS A 20 -0.06 22.10 1.45
CA LYS A 20 0.48 21.43 2.64
C LYS A 20 0.68 19.94 2.36
N ARG A 21 1.66 19.34 3.03
CA ARG A 21 1.91 17.90 2.97
C ARG A 21 1.05 17.19 4.00
N THR A 22 0.34 16.14 3.59
CA THR A 22 -0.49 15.31 4.47
C THR A 22 -0.27 13.82 4.15
N SER A 23 -0.89 12.93 4.91
CA SER A 23 -0.81 11.49 4.68
C SER A 23 -2.05 10.74 5.14
N ILE A 24 -2.37 9.64 4.45
CA ILE A 24 -3.25 8.59 4.98
C ILE A 24 -2.42 7.42 5.51
N SER A 25 -3.03 6.63 6.38
CA SER A 25 -2.48 5.37 6.90
C SER A 25 -3.24 4.22 6.26
N VAL A 26 -2.51 3.23 5.75
CA VAL A 26 -3.07 2.02 5.17
C VAL A 26 -2.52 0.83 5.94
N ASP A 27 -3.41 -0.12 6.26
CA ASP A 27 -3.02 -1.40 6.87
C ASP A 27 -1.99 -2.14 5.97
N PRO A 28 -0.92 -2.74 6.53
CA PRO A 28 0.13 -3.38 5.74
C PRO A 28 -0.35 -4.53 4.87
N ASP A 29 -1.22 -5.39 5.39
CA ASP A 29 -1.71 -6.55 4.66
C ASP A 29 -2.65 -6.11 3.54
N LEU A 30 -3.51 -5.13 3.85
CA LEU A 30 -4.36 -4.49 2.85
C LEU A 30 -3.52 -3.83 1.74
N TYR A 31 -2.45 -3.13 2.11
CA TYR A 31 -1.54 -2.51 1.15
C TYR A 31 -0.81 -3.54 0.29
N HIS A 32 -0.40 -4.67 0.88
CA HIS A 32 0.27 -5.75 0.18
C HIS A 32 -0.64 -6.38 -0.88
N VAL A 33 -1.86 -6.77 -0.50
CA VAL A 33 -2.87 -7.32 -1.44
C VAL A 33 -3.16 -6.31 -2.55
N PHE A 34 -3.34 -5.04 -2.20
CA PHE A 34 -3.57 -3.98 -3.20
C PHE A 34 -2.39 -3.80 -4.16
N THR A 35 -1.17 -3.98 -3.67
CA THR A 35 0.04 -3.93 -4.50
C THR A 35 0.08 -5.06 -5.51
N ILE A 36 -0.31 -6.28 -5.12
CA ILE A 36 -0.43 -7.43 -6.02
C ILE A 36 -1.46 -7.11 -7.11
N ILE A 37 -2.63 -6.61 -6.73
CA ILE A 37 -3.71 -6.23 -7.67
C ILE A 37 -3.24 -5.20 -8.71
N ARG A 38 -2.42 -4.24 -8.29
CA ARG A 38 -1.89 -3.19 -9.19
C ARG A 38 -0.64 -3.59 -9.96
N GLY A 39 -0.07 -4.76 -9.68
CA GLY A 39 1.13 -5.28 -10.34
C GLY A 39 2.45 -4.59 -9.96
N SER A 40 2.43 -3.50 -9.20
CA SER A 40 3.66 -2.86 -8.70
C SER A 40 3.42 -1.89 -7.53
N VAL A 41 4.45 -1.71 -6.69
CA VAL A 41 4.46 -0.73 -5.58
C VAL A 41 4.22 0.70 -6.09
N PRO A 42 4.88 1.20 -7.15
CA PRO A 42 4.64 2.55 -7.65
C PRO A 42 3.19 2.76 -8.11
N ALA A 43 2.61 1.80 -8.84
CA ALA A 43 1.23 1.89 -9.31
C ALA A 43 0.22 1.94 -8.14
N ALA A 44 0.40 1.07 -7.14
CA ALA A 44 -0.41 1.08 -5.93
C ALA A 44 -0.32 2.42 -5.18
N ARG A 45 0.90 2.96 -4.97
CA ARG A 45 1.08 4.26 -4.32
C ARG A 45 0.48 5.40 -5.12
N ALA A 46 0.58 5.37 -6.45
CA ALA A 46 -0.03 6.39 -7.30
C ALA A 46 -1.56 6.40 -7.13
N GLN A 47 -2.20 5.24 -7.22
CA GLN A 47 -3.65 5.12 -7.06
C GLN A 47 -4.13 5.56 -5.67
N LEU A 48 -3.45 5.13 -4.60
CA LEU A 48 -3.80 5.53 -3.24
C LEU A 48 -3.67 7.04 -3.03
N ARG A 49 -2.67 7.69 -3.65
CA ARG A 49 -2.54 9.15 -3.61
C ARG A 49 -3.69 9.83 -4.33
N THR A 50 -4.05 9.38 -5.52
CA THR A 50 -5.17 9.92 -6.28
C THR A 50 -6.46 9.84 -5.45
N TRP A 51 -6.76 8.66 -4.89
CA TRP A 51 -7.94 8.50 -4.04
C TRP A 51 -7.89 9.34 -2.77
N ALA A 52 -6.72 9.50 -2.15
CA ALA A 52 -6.58 10.35 -0.97
C ALA A 52 -6.87 11.82 -1.31
N ILE A 53 -6.38 12.31 -2.45
CA ILE A 53 -6.68 13.66 -2.96
C ILE A 53 -8.17 13.80 -3.25
N ASP A 54 -8.77 12.83 -3.95
CA ASP A 54 -10.19 12.85 -4.29
C ASP A 54 -11.05 12.92 -3.03
N VAL A 55 -10.77 12.05 -2.05
CA VAL A 55 -11.49 12.01 -0.77
C VAL A 55 -11.34 13.33 -0.03
N ASP A 56 -10.15 13.93 0.03
CA ASP A 56 -9.94 15.22 0.70
C ASP A 56 -10.60 16.40 -0.03
N SER A 57 -10.79 16.30 -1.35
CA SER A 57 -11.51 17.30 -2.13
C SER A 57 -13.02 17.28 -1.88
N GLN A 58 -13.54 16.13 -1.42
CA GLN A 58 -14.94 15.94 -1.12
C GLN A 58 -15.24 16.54 0.27
N ARG A 59 -15.98 17.66 0.30
CA ARG A 59 -16.48 18.28 1.55
C ARG A 59 -17.71 17.53 2.07
N THR A 60 -17.55 16.25 2.38
CA THR A 60 -18.66 15.39 2.84
C THR A 60 -18.67 15.27 4.35
N ASP A 61 -19.87 15.19 4.94
CA ASP A 61 -20.05 14.90 6.37
C ASP A 61 -19.41 13.55 6.74
N GLU A 62 -19.38 12.62 5.79
CA GLU A 62 -18.73 11.33 5.96
C GLU A 62 -17.21 11.48 6.16
N LEU A 63 -16.53 12.34 5.39
CA LEU A 63 -15.12 12.62 5.61
C LEU A 63 -14.87 13.15 7.03
N ALA A 64 -15.70 14.08 7.49
CA ALA A 64 -15.60 14.64 8.84
C ALA A 64 -15.81 13.57 9.93
N ARG A 65 -16.71 12.60 9.69
CA ARG A 65 -17.03 11.55 10.66
C ARG A 65 -15.99 10.43 10.75
N ILE A 66 -15.48 9.96 9.61
CA ILE A 66 -14.65 8.73 9.58
C ILE A 66 -13.19 8.95 9.17
N GLY A 67 -12.89 10.07 8.50
CA GLY A 67 -11.54 10.44 8.08
C GLY A 67 -11.06 9.77 6.78
N ALA A 68 -10.12 10.43 6.11
CA ALA A 68 -9.64 10.05 4.78
C ALA A 68 -9.03 8.64 4.72
N SER A 69 -8.26 8.22 5.72
CA SER A 69 -7.65 6.88 5.78
C SER A 69 -8.70 5.77 5.69
N ARG A 70 -9.81 5.89 6.44
CA ARG A 70 -10.87 4.88 6.44
C ARG A 70 -11.67 4.88 5.14
N LEU A 71 -11.90 6.05 4.56
CA LEU A 71 -12.57 6.17 3.26
C LEU A 71 -11.75 5.53 2.14
N VAL A 72 -10.43 5.77 2.11
CA VAL A 72 -9.55 5.13 1.14
C VAL A 72 -9.48 3.62 1.38
N ALA A 73 -9.40 3.16 2.64
CA ALA A 73 -9.44 1.73 2.96
C ALA A 73 -10.74 1.06 2.45
N ARG A 74 -11.90 1.73 2.56
CA ARG A 74 -13.17 1.22 1.99
C ARG A 74 -13.11 1.08 0.47
N ARG A 75 -12.50 2.03 -0.24
CA ARG A 75 -12.31 1.91 -1.70
C ARG A 75 -11.42 0.73 -2.07
N VAL A 76 -10.33 0.51 -1.32
CA VAL A 76 -9.45 -0.65 -1.51
C VAL A 76 -10.23 -1.96 -1.30
N MET A 77 -10.96 -2.07 -0.19
CA MET A 77 -11.77 -3.26 0.12
C MET A 77 -12.85 -3.52 -0.95
N ALA A 78 -13.47 -2.46 -1.48
CA ALA A 78 -14.44 -2.58 -2.56
C ALA A 78 -13.81 -3.15 -3.84
N GLU A 79 -12.61 -2.70 -4.22
CA GLU A 79 -11.90 -3.28 -5.37
C GLU A 79 -11.50 -4.73 -5.15
N ILE A 80 -10.97 -5.06 -3.98
CA ILE A 80 -10.63 -6.45 -3.63
C ILE A 80 -11.89 -7.31 -3.75
N ARG A 81 -13.02 -6.85 -3.19
CA ARG A 81 -14.29 -7.54 -3.27
C ARG A 81 -14.73 -7.74 -4.72
N THR A 82 -14.66 -6.72 -5.57
CA THR A 82 -15.00 -6.83 -7.00
C THR A 82 -14.15 -7.87 -7.72
N LEU A 83 -12.87 -7.99 -7.38
CA LEU A 83 -11.99 -9.00 -7.97
C LEU A 83 -12.31 -10.41 -7.48
N VAL A 84 -12.59 -10.57 -6.19
CA VAL A 84 -13.03 -11.84 -5.60
C VAL A 84 -14.35 -12.29 -6.25
N GLU A 85 -15.32 -11.39 -6.39
CA GLU A 85 -16.59 -11.66 -7.07
C GLU A 85 -16.40 -12.05 -8.56
N ARG A 86 -15.33 -11.55 -9.20
CA ARG A 86 -14.95 -11.91 -10.58
C ARG A 86 -14.09 -13.18 -10.67
N GLY A 87 -13.88 -13.89 -9.57
CA GLY A 87 -13.21 -15.20 -9.55
C GLY A 87 -11.71 -15.15 -9.24
N LEU A 88 -11.16 -14.01 -8.82
CA LEU A 88 -9.78 -13.92 -8.38
C LEU A 88 -9.60 -14.63 -7.03
N LYS A 89 -8.73 -15.65 -6.99
CA LYS A 89 -8.30 -16.33 -5.76
C LYS A 89 -6.84 -15.99 -5.49
N VAL A 90 -6.54 -15.37 -4.35
CA VAL A 90 -5.16 -15.13 -3.90
C VAL A 90 -4.73 -16.33 -3.07
N THR A 91 -3.86 -17.18 -3.60
CA THR A 91 -3.28 -18.34 -2.90
C THR A 91 -1.81 -18.08 -2.61
N HIS A 92 -1.49 -17.08 -1.79
CA HIS A 92 -0.13 -16.95 -1.27
C HIS A 92 -0.09 -17.54 0.14
N VAL A 93 0.63 -18.65 0.28
CA VAL A 93 1.12 -19.12 1.57
C VAL A 93 2.21 -18.14 1.99
N HIS A 94 2.01 -17.47 3.11
CA HIS A 94 2.99 -16.55 3.67
C HIS A 94 4.19 -17.38 4.15
N GLU A 95 5.24 -17.53 3.34
CA GLU A 95 6.54 -17.90 3.90
C GLU A 95 7.15 -16.63 4.53
N PRO A 96 7.56 -16.70 5.81
CA PRO A 96 8.22 -15.58 6.47
C PRO A 96 9.54 -15.26 5.74
N ARG A 97 9.81 -13.96 5.68
CA ARG A 97 10.84 -13.28 4.90
C ARG A 97 12.27 -13.58 5.39
N GLU A 98 12.72 -14.83 5.32
CA GLU A 98 14.14 -15.19 5.49
C GLU A 98 14.84 -15.52 4.15
N ALA A 99 14.09 -15.80 3.07
CA ALA A 99 14.67 -16.21 1.78
C ALA A 99 15.20 -15.08 0.88
N LEU A 100 15.11 -13.80 1.29
CA LEU A 100 15.55 -12.64 0.50
C LEU A 100 16.95 -12.12 0.87
N ALA A 101 17.68 -12.81 1.77
CA ALA A 101 18.99 -12.37 2.23
C ALA A 101 20.19 -13.11 1.59
N ASP A 102 20.00 -14.20 0.83
CA ASP A 102 21.14 -15.05 0.44
C ASP A 102 21.24 -15.38 -1.05
N THR A 103 21.30 -14.36 -1.91
CA THR A 103 21.74 -14.54 -3.31
C THR A 103 22.88 -13.61 -3.74
N SER A 104 23.38 -12.73 -2.86
CA SER A 104 24.47 -11.80 -3.19
C SER A 104 25.88 -12.29 -2.78
N LYS A 105 26.06 -13.51 -2.24
CA LYS A 105 27.39 -14.09 -1.97
C LYS A 105 27.85 -15.22 -2.89
N ARG A 106 27.08 -15.58 -3.93
CA ARG A 106 27.44 -16.70 -4.84
C ARG A 106 28.30 -16.35 -6.07
N ALA A 107 28.79 -15.12 -6.19
CA ALA A 107 29.64 -14.73 -7.33
C ALA A 107 30.86 -13.89 -6.89
N ALA A 108 31.88 -14.53 -6.31
CA ALA A 108 33.30 -14.17 -6.47
C ALA A 108 34.22 -14.98 -5.52
N ARG A 109 34.71 -16.15 -5.95
CA ARG A 109 36.11 -16.31 -6.41
C ARG A 109 36.49 -17.79 -6.65
N PRO A 110 37.37 -18.05 -7.63
CA PRO A 110 37.70 -19.38 -8.12
C PRO A 110 38.92 -19.98 -7.42
N GLY A 111 38.94 -21.32 -7.41
CA GLY A 111 40.11 -22.22 -7.49
C GLY A 111 41.42 -21.88 -6.76
N GLY A 112 41.81 -22.76 -5.84
CA GLY A 112 43.18 -22.87 -5.34
C GLY A 112 43.34 -24.04 -4.39
N LYS A 113 43.44 -25.26 -4.93
CA LYS A 113 44.04 -26.42 -4.24
C LYS A 113 45.56 -26.32 -4.42
N ALA A 114 46.31 -26.41 -3.33
CA ALA A 114 47.46 -27.28 -3.10
C ALA A 114 48.05 -26.92 -1.72
#